data_AF-A0A7V8MZS0-F1
#
_entry.id   AF-A0A7V8MZS0-F1
#
_cell.length_a   1.000
_cell.length_b   1.000
_cell.length_c   1.000
_cell.angle_alpha   90.00
_cell.angle_beta   90.00
_cell.angle_gamma   90.00
#
_symmetry.space_group_name_H-M   'P 1'
#
loop_
_entity.id
_entity.type
_entity.pdbx_description
1 polymer ?
#
loop_
_entity_poly.entity_id
_entity_poly.type
_entity_poly.pdbx_seq_one_letter_code
_entity_poly.pdbx_strand_id
1 'polypeptide(L)'
;MHDWNTSAVTTMSNMFIYNRKLSVLNTNSWDTGAVTNMSYMFYDTRALSEIQGIENWDTGAVTDMSFMFSRYDGLTTLATLDLRGWDVSNVTTMASMFNGANGLTTLNVTGWQPGLATTGVNLTSLFEGTSKLQTLTGIDTWDTTQATTMDRMF
;
A
#
# COMPACT_ATOMS: atom_id res chain seq x y z
N MET A 1 -14.38 0.15 15.68
CA MET A 1 -14.59 1.25 14.73
C MET A 1 -15.62 0.78 13.71
N HIS A 2 -16.92 0.81 14.01
CA HIS A 2 -17.94 0.22 13.12
C HIS A 2 -18.85 1.23 12.42
N ASP A 3 -18.59 2.54 12.52
CA ASP A 3 -19.53 3.57 12.05
C ASP A 3 -18.84 4.75 11.34
N TRP A 4 -17.70 4.52 10.68
CA TRP A 4 -17.06 5.58 9.91
C TRP A 4 -17.69 5.68 8.53
N ASN A 5 -18.34 6.81 8.26
CA ASN A 5 -18.67 7.21 6.90
C ASN A 5 -17.46 7.88 6.27
N THR A 6 -16.79 7.20 5.34
CA THR A 6 -15.60 7.70 4.64
C THR A 6 -15.88 8.19 3.23
N SER A 7 -17.14 8.23 2.77
CA SER A 7 -17.49 8.52 1.37
C SER A 7 -17.08 9.93 0.89
N ALA A 8 -16.85 10.85 1.83
CA ALA A 8 -16.38 12.21 1.55
C ALA A 8 -14.89 12.42 1.86
N VAL A 9 -14.19 11.39 2.35
CA VAL A 9 -12.77 11.48 2.71
C VAL A 9 -11.94 11.46 1.44
N THR A 10 -11.17 12.53 1.23
CA THR A 10 -10.28 12.65 0.07
C THR A 10 -8.81 12.38 0.40
N THR A 11 -8.45 12.38 1.68
CA THR A 11 -7.10 12.06 2.17
C THR A 11 -7.19 11.13 3.37
N MET A 12 -6.50 9.99 3.27
CA MET A 12 -6.26 9.06 4.38
C MET A 12 -4.78 9.03 4.79
N SER A 13 -4.01 10.03 4.34
CA SER A 13 -2.59 10.12 4.66
C SER A 13 -2.34 10.17 6.17
N ASN A 14 -1.29 9.49 6.63
CA ASN A 14 -0.84 9.45 8.02
C ASN A 14 -1.88 8.95 9.05
N MET A 15 -3.03 8.39 8.64
CA MET A 15 -4.17 8.13 9.53
C MET A 15 -3.83 7.24 10.75
N PHE A 16 -2.96 6.25 10.58
CA PHE A 16 -2.52 5.34 11.65
C PHE A 16 -1.00 5.32 11.84
N ILE A 17 -0.32 6.38 11.39
CA ILE A 17 1.13 6.49 11.50
C ILE A 17 1.58 6.30 12.96
N TYR A 18 2.63 5.51 13.17
CA TYR A 18 3.19 5.17 14.49
C TYR A 18 2.21 4.53 15.49
N ASN A 19 1.01 4.13 15.07
CA ASN A 19 0.05 3.55 16.00
C ASN A 19 0.52 2.16 16.45
N ARG A 20 1.05 2.10 17.68
CA ARG A 20 1.63 0.88 18.25
C ARG A 20 0.62 -0.03 18.95
N LYS A 21 -0.67 0.33 18.94
CA LYS A 21 -1.75 -0.42 19.61
C LYS A 21 -2.78 -1.00 18.65
N LEU A 22 -2.88 -0.45 17.44
CA LEU A 22 -3.79 -0.95 16.42
C LEU A 22 -3.29 -2.30 15.92
N SER A 23 -3.97 -3.38 16.33
CA SER A 23 -3.62 -4.74 15.92
C SER A 23 -4.46 -5.25 14.75
N VAL A 24 -5.76 -4.96 14.79
CA VAL A 24 -6.71 -5.33 13.74
C VAL A 24 -7.48 -4.09 13.33
N LEU A 25 -7.56 -3.86 12.03
CA LEU A 25 -8.38 -2.80 11.45
C LEU A 25 -9.45 -3.41 10.55
N ASN A 26 -10.72 -3.16 10.87
CA ASN A 26 -11.82 -3.55 10.02
C ASN A 26 -12.27 -2.37 9.16
N THR A 27 -12.17 -2.52 7.84
CA THR A 27 -12.47 -1.49 6.84
C THR A 27 -13.59 -1.87 5.88
N ASN A 28 -14.35 -2.92 6.18
CA ASN A 28 -15.40 -3.42 5.29
C ASN A 28 -16.50 -2.39 4.98
N SER A 29 -16.67 -1.36 5.84
CA SER A 29 -17.64 -0.29 5.65
C SER A 29 -17.05 0.96 5.00
N TRP A 30 -15.78 0.96 4.65
CA TRP A 30 -15.12 2.14 4.10
C TRP A 30 -15.43 2.28 2.61
N ASP A 31 -15.86 3.47 2.25
CA ASP A 31 -15.87 3.96 0.88
C ASP A 31 -14.57 4.76 0.66
N THR A 32 -13.70 4.27 -0.22
CA THR A 32 -12.41 4.89 -0.54
C THR A 32 -12.39 5.53 -1.93
N GLY A 33 -13.50 5.54 -2.67
CA GLY A 33 -13.51 5.97 -4.08
C GLY A 33 -13.21 7.46 -4.27
N ALA A 34 -13.39 8.27 -3.24
CA ALA A 34 -13.02 9.70 -3.23
C ALA A 34 -11.56 9.96 -2.78
N VAL A 35 -10.85 8.94 -2.28
CA VAL A 35 -9.53 9.10 -1.68
C VAL A 35 -8.48 9.28 -2.76
N THR A 36 -7.70 10.35 -2.64
CA THR A 36 -6.63 10.71 -3.59
C THR A 36 -5.23 10.54 -3.02
N ASN A 37 -5.09 10.47 -1.69
CA ASN A 37 -3.81 10.34 -1.00
C ASN A 37 -3.92 9.33 0.16
N MET A 38 -3.10 8.28 0.10
CA MET A 38 -2.96 7.24 1.13
C MET A 38 -1.53 7.15 1.69
N SER A 39 -0.70 8.17 1.44
CA SER A 39 0.71 8.19 1.87
C SER A 39 0.84 8.03 3.39
N TYR A 40 1.85 7.27 3.81
CA TYR A 40 2.16 7.03 5.23
C TYR A 40 1.01 6.44 6.08
N MET A 41 -0.10 6.00 5.49
CA MET A 41 -1.32 5.67 6.24
C MET A 41 -1.09 4.66 7.36
N PHE A 42 -0.25 3.65 7.12
CA PHE A 42 0.14 2.63 8.10
C PHE A 42 1.65 2.64 8.39
N TYR A 43 2.33 3.77 8.17
CA TYR A 43 3.77 3.85 8.39
C TYR A 43 4.11 3.60 9.87
N ASP A 44 5.01 2.65 10.11
CA ASP A 44 5.45 2.23 11.45
C ASP A 44 4.32 1.83 12.43
N THR A 45 3.17 1.36 11.90
CA THR A 45 2.06 0.76 12.66
C THR A 45 2.37 -0.68 13.07
N ARG A 46 3.32 -0.86 14.00
CA ARG A 46 3.98 -2.16 14.27
C ARG A 46 3.06 -3.29 14.74
N ALA A 47 2.02 -2.95 15.50
CA ALA A 47 1.10 -3.96 16.04
C ALA A 47 0.10 -4.48 15.01
N LEU A 48 -0.05 -3.81 13.85
CA LEU A 48 -1.04 -4.14 12.84
C LEU A 48 -0.71 -5.46 12.18
N SER A 49 -1.56 -6.45 12.43
CA SER A 49 -1.43 -7.81 11.92
C SER A 49 -2.48 -8.15 10.87
N GLU A 50 -3.59 -7.40 10.80
CA GLU A 50 -4.70 -7.68 9.90
C GLU A 50 -5.46 -6.40 9.50
N ILE A 51 -5.79 -6.29 8.22
CA ILE A 51 -6.70 -5.27 7.66
C ILE A 51 -7.82 -5.99 6.92
N GLN A 52 -9.02 -5.99 7.48
CA GLN A 52 -10.17 -6.68 6.90
C GLN A 52 -10.85 -5.79 5.86
N GLY A 53 -11.11 -6.34 4.67
CA GLY A 53 -11.77 -5.66 3.57
C GLY A 53 -10.85 -4.77 2.72
N ILE A 54 -9.53 -4.88 2.91
CA ILE A 54 -8.55 -4.09 2.15
C ILE A 54 -8.61 -4.37 0.64
N GLU A 55 -8.97 -5.60 0.26
CA GLU A 55 -9.17 -6.03 -1.11
C GLU A 55 -10.37 -5.34 -1.80
N ASN A 56 -11.26 -4.71 -1.03
CA ASN A 56 -12.44 -4.02 -1.54
C ASN A 56 -12.23 -2.50 -1.69
N TRP A 57 -11.04 -1.99 -1.38
CA TRP A 57 -10.77 -0.56 -1.52
C TRP A 57 -10.76 -0.17 -3.00
N ASP A 58 -11.57 0.83 -3.33
CA ASP A 58 -11.44 1.56 -4.60
C ASP A 58 -10.27 2.53 -4.49
N THR A 59 -9.20 2.26 -5.24
CA THR A 59 -7.99 3.09 -5.28
C THR A 59 -7.85 3.86 -6.59
N GLY A 60 -8.87 3.84 -7.47
CA GLY A 60 -8.76 4.41 -8.81
C GLY A 60 -8.51 5.92 -8.83
N ALA A 61 -8.88 6.64 -7.77
CA ALA A 61 -8.60 8.07 -7.60
C ALA A 61 -7.26 8.37 -6.91
N VAL A 62 -6.56 7.36 -6.38
CA VAL A 62 -5.35 7.56 -5.57
C VAL A 62 -4.16 7.92 -6.46
N THR A 63 -3.44 8.96 -6.06
CA THR A 63 -2.25 9.46 -6.77
C THR A 63 -0.95 9.28 -6.00
N ASP A 64 -1.03 9.07 -4.68
CA ASP A 64 0.12 8.92 -3.78
C ASP A 64 -0.13 7.81 -2.75
N MET A 65 0.72 6.78 -2.81
CA MET A 65 0.77 5.65 -1.88
C MET A 65 2.15 5.53 -1.20
N SER A 66 2.96 6.59 -1.24
CA SER A 66 4.32 6.55 -0.72
C SER A 66 4.36 6.18 0.76
N PHE A 67 5.32 5.33 1.14
CA PHE A 67 5.54 4.86 2.52
C PHE A 67 4.35 4.19 3.23
N MET A 68 3.25 3.88 2.53
CA MET A 68 1.98 3.48 3.15
C MET A 68 2.11 2.32 4.14
N PHE A 69 2.92 1.31 3.84
CA PHE A 69 3.21 0.14 4.67
C PHE A 69 4.67 0.06 5.12
N SER A 70 5.45 1.13 4.99
CA SER A 70 6.87 1.13 5.33
C SER A 70 7.11 1.02 6.84
N ARG A 71 8.29 0.49 7.20
CA ARG A 71 8.75 0.33 8.59
C ARG A 71 10.16 0.84 8.73
N TYR A 72 10.34 1.73 9.71
CA TYR A 72 11.66 2.27 10.03
C TYR A 72 12.62 1.22 10.60
N ASP A 73 12.12 0.29 11.43
CA ASP A 73 12.94 -0.70 12.16
C ASP A 73 12.88 -2.11 11.59
N GLY A 74 12.22 -2.29 10.44
CA GLY A 74 12.05 -3.61 9.85
C GLY A 74 10.80 -4.35 10.34
N LEU A 75 10.28 -4.06 11.53
CA LEU A 75 9.38 -4.98 12.21
C LEU A 75 7.91 -4.70 11.88
N THR A 76 7.24 -5.72 11.33
CA THR A 76 5.80 -5.74 11.12
C THR A 76 5.21 -7.07 11.54
N THR A 77 4.01 -7.06 12.09
CA THR A 77 3.21 -8.26 12.36
C THR A 77 2.29 -8.63 11.19
N LEU A 78 2.16 -7.73 10.21
CA LEU A 78 1.41 -7.93 8.98
C LEU A 78 2.17 -8.90 8.06
N ALA A 79 1.83 -10.19 8.11
CA ALA A 79 2.51 -11.23 7.35
C ALA A 79 1.97 -11.38 5.92
N THR A 80 0.69 -11.07 5.71
CA THR A 80 0.00 -11.25 4.44
C THR A 80 -0.74 -9.99 4.05
N LEU A 81 -0.59 -9.59 2.78
CA LEU A 81 -1.39 -8.53 2.19
C LEU A 81 -1.93 -8.99 0.84
N ASP A 82 -3.23 -8.80 0.67
CA ASP A 82 -3.94 -9.14 -0.56
C ASP A 82 -4.52 -7.86 -1.16
N LEU A 83 -3.75 -7.26 -2.08
CA LEU A 83 -4.06 -5.98 -2.72
C LEU A 83 -4.50 -6.20 -4.17
N ARG A 84 -5.03 -7.41 -4.46
CA ARG A 84 -5.58 -7.72 -5.77
C ARG A 84 -6.68 -6.74 -6.12
N GLY A 85 -6.74 -6.34 -7.39
CA GLY A 85 -7.80 -5.47 -7.87
C GLY A 85 -7.68 -4.00 -7.47
N TRP A 86 -6.70 -3.61 -6.65
CA TRP A 86 -6.35 -2.20 -6.51
C TRP A 86 -5.97 -1.63 -7.87
N ASP A 87 -6.64 -0.55 -8.25
CA ASP A 87 -6.28 0.23 -9.43
C ASP A 87 -5.18 1.23 -9.04
N VAL A 88 -3.97 0.98 -9.52
CA VAL A 88 -2.79 1.86 -9.32
C VAL A 88 -2.43 2.64 -10.59
N SER A 89 -3.31 2.67 -11.59
CA SER A 89 -3.03 3.28 -12.90
C SER A 89 -2.79 4.79 -12.82
N ASN A 90 -3.47 5.48 -11.89
CA ASN A 90 -3.33 6.91 -11.62
C ASN A 90 -2.25 7.27 -10.58
N VAL A 91 -1.62 6.27 -9.96
CA VAL A 91 -0.63 6.49 -8.90
C VAL A 91 0.66 7.04 -9.52
N THR A 92 1.08 8.21 -9.06
CA THR A 92 2.31 8.87 -9.48
C THR A 92 3.51 8.48 -8.62
N THR A 93 3.28 8.05 -7.37
CA THR A 93 4.34 7.59 -6.49
C THR A 93 3.89 6.45 -5.57
N MET A 94 4.67 5.38 -5.59
CA MET A 94 4.63 4.27 -4.62
C MET A 94 5.98 4.18 -3.90
N ALA A 95 6.76 5.26 -3.88
CA ALA A 95 8.09 5.29 -3.31
C ALA A 95 8.07 4.70 -1.89
N SER A 96 8.92 3.72 -1.65
CA SER A 96 9.07 3.06 -0.36
C SER A 96 7.79 2.45 0.21
N MET A 97 6.75 2.15 -0.57
CA MET A 97 5.44 1.71 -0.02
C MET A 97 5.55 0.53 0.94
N PHE A 98 6.40 -0.46 0.67
CA PHE A 98 6.66 -1.61 1.55
C PHE A 98 8.08 -1.63 2.12
N ASN A 99 8.82 -0.51 2.02
CA ASN A 99 10.21 -0.43 2.46
C ASN A 99 10.35 -0.85 3.93
N GLY A 100 11.24 -1.80 4.19
CA GLY A 100 11.52 -2.33 5.51
C GLY A 100 10.41 -3.20 6.10
N ALA A 101 9.39 -3.65 5.36
CA ALA A 101 8.36 -4.55 5.90
C ALA A 101 8.89 -5.99 6.14
N ASN A 102 9.92 -6.16 6.99
CA ASN A 102 10.61 -7.42 7.35
C ASN A 102 9.78 -8.30 8.31
N GLY A 103 8.59 -8.63 7.85
CA GLY A 103 7.60 -9.51 8.45
C GLY A 103 6.55 -9.95 7.43
N LEU A 104 6.40 -9.18 6.34
CA LEU A 104 5.58 -9.54 5.20
C LEU A 104 6.20 -10.75 4.47
N THR A 105 5.45 -11.83 4.37
CA THR A 105 5.86 -13.07 3.69
C THR A 105 5.11 -13.30 2.39
N THR A 106 3.87 -12.82 2.31
CA THR A 106 3.02 -12.96 1.13
C THR A 106 2.41 -11.62 0.76
N LEU A 107 2.59 -11.22 -0.49
CA LEU A 107 2.00 -10.03 -1.08
C LEU A 107 1.38 -10.38 -2.43
N ASN A 108 0.11 -10.04 -2.61
CA ASN A 108 -0.58 -10.18 -3.87
C ASN A 108 -0.90 -8.81 -4.46
N VAL A 109 -0.32 -8.53 -5.64
CA VAL A 109 -0.48 -7.29 -6.42
C VAL A 109 -1.07 -7.58 -7.80
N THR A 110 -1.84 -8.67 -7.92
CA THR A 110 -2.47 -9.05 -9.17
C THR A 110 -3.38 -7.93 -9.69
N GLY A 111 -3.18 -7.55 -10.95
CA GLY A 111 -3.95 -6.50 -11.62
C GLY A 111 -3.29 -5.12 -11.57
N TRP A 112 -2.22 -4.93 -10.79
CA TRP A 112 -1.52 -3.65 -10.77
C TRP A 112 -0.88 -3.37 -12.13
N GLN A 113 -1.09 -2.15 -12.62
CA GLN A 113 -0.47 -1.59 -13.83
C GLN A 113 0.06 -0.19 -13.52
N PRO A 114 1.22 -0.09 -12.83
CA PRO A 114 1.76 1.19 -12.37
C PRO A 114 1.95 2.20 -13.49
N GLY A 115 1.26 3.34 -13.39
CA GLY A 115 1.42 4.41 -14.36
C GLY A 115 0.69 4.20 -15.68
N LEU A 116 -0.22 3.23 -15.79
CA LEU A 116 -0.99 3.03 -17.02
C LEU A 116 -1.76 4.30 -17.46
N ALA A 117 -2.22 5.12 -16.52
CA ALA A 117 -2.96 6.36 -16.78
C ALA A 117 -2.13 7.65 -16.53
N THR A 118 -0.84 7.52 -16.20
CA THR A 118 0.03 8.67 -15.91
C THR A 118 1.46 8.47 -16.45
N THR A 119 2.34 9.43 -16.23
CA THR A 119 3.76 9.31 -16.58
C THR A 119 4.60 9.75 -15.39
N GLY A 120 5.84 9.27 -15.29
CA GLY A 120 6.71 9.72 -14.21
C GLY A 120 6.54 8.95 -12.91
N VAL A 121 6.13 7.67 -12.98
CA VAL A 121 5.85 6.91 -11.77
C VAL A 121 7.12 6.59 -11.00
N ASN A 122 7.12 6.94 -9.72
CA ASN A 122 8.21 6.64 -8.80
C ASN A 122 7.97 5.31 -8.05
N LEU A 123 8.82 4.32 -8.32
CA LEU A 123 8.84 3.01 -7.66
C LEU A 123 10.11 2.81 -6.82
N THR A 124 10.85 3.88 -6.50
CA THR A 124 12.07 3.84 -5.70
C THR A 124 11.83 3.10 -4.38
N SER A 125 12.70 2.14 -4.06
CA SER A 125 12.66 1.40 -2.79
C SER A 125 11.35 0.66 -2.49
N LEU A 126 10.53 0.36 -3.51
CA LEU A 126 9.15 -0.13 -3.30
C LEU A 126 9.06 -1.33 -2.37
N PHE A 127 9.91 -2.34 -2.58
CA PHE A 127 10.02 -3.55 -1.76
C PHE A 127 11.36 -3.65 -1.02
N GLU A 128 12.11 -2.56 -0.94
CA GLU A 128 13.44 -2.59 -0.34
C GLU A 128 13.39 -3.11 1.10
N GLY A 129 14.20 -4.12 1.41
CA GLY A 129 14.31 -4.61 2.78
C GLY A 129 13.12 -5.46 3.26
N THR A 130 12.20 -5.85 2.36
CA THR A 130 11.20 -6.89 2.63
C THR A 130 11.85 -8.29 2.64
N SER A 131 12.85 -8.48 3.51
CA SER A 131 13.74 -9.65 3.50
C SER A 131 13.08 -11.00 3.81
N LYS A 132 11.82 -10.99 4.29
CA LYS A 132 11.00 -12.19 4.51
C LYS A 132 9.96 -12.45 3.42
N LEU A 133 9.86 -11.58 2.41
CA LEU A 133 8.90 -11.75 1.33
C LEU A 133 9.27 -12.99 0.52
N GLN A 134 8.39 -14.00 0.55
CA GLN A 134 8.57 -15.29 -0.11
C GLN A 134 7.68 -15.41 -1.34
N THR A 135 6.47 -14.84 -1.26
CA THR A 135 5.49 -14.90 -2.33
C THR A 135 5.10 -13.49 -2.74
N LEU A 136 5.39 -13.14 -3.99
CA LEU A 136 4.95 -11.91 -4.63
C LEU A 136 4.18 -12.24 -5.90
N THR A 137 2.85 -12.24 -5.81
CA THR A 137 1.96 -12.66 -6.91
C THR A 137 1.54 -11.47 -7.76
N GLY A 138 1.62 -11.62 -9.09
CA GLY A 138 1.12 -10.64 -10.06
C GLY A 138 2.13 -9.61 -10.56
N ILE A 139 3.33 -9.55 -9.95
CA ILE A 139 4.39 -8.62 -10.38
C ILE A 139 4.90 -8.90 -11.80
N ASP A 140 4.82 -10.16 -12.23
CA ASP A 140 5.17 -10.61 -13.57
C ASP A 140 4.27 -10.03 -14.68
N THR A 141 3.13 -9.43 -14.28
CA THR A 141 2.18 -8.81 -15.21
C THR A 141 2.31 -7.29 -15.31
N TRP A 142 3.20 -6.66 -14.55
CA TRP A 142 3.32 -5.20 -14.51
C TRP A 142 3.83 -4.63 -15.84
N ASP A 143 3.13 -3.64 -16.38
CA ASP A 143 3.70 -2.70 -17.34
C ASP A 143 4.42 -1.58 -16.57
N THR A 144 5.74 -1.52 -16.70
CA THR A 144 6.59 -0.49 -16.06
C THR A 144 7.13 0.53 -17.06
N THR A 145 6.60 0.60 -18.29
CA THR A 145 7.08 1.53 -19.32
C THR A 145 6.94 3.00 -18.93
N GLN A 146 6.05 3.30 -17.98
CA GLN A 146 5.75 4.63 -17.47
C GLN A 146 6.50 4.99 -16.17
N ALA A 147 7.28 4.05 -15.62
CA ALA A 147 8.10 4.27 -14.43
C ALA A 147 9.37 5.06 -14.77
N THR A 148 9.66 6.11 -14.00
CA THR A 148 10.88 6.92 -14.15
C THR A 148 11.96 6.57 -13.13
N THR A 149 11.57 6.01 -11.98
CA THR A 149 12.52 5.53 -10.97
C THR A 149 12.12 4.17 -10.45
N MET A 150 13.11 3.28 -10.35
CA MET A 150 13.00 1.92 -9.81
C MET A 150 14.27 1.55 -9.03
N ASP A 151 15.04 2.54 -8.58
CA ASP A 151 16.26 2.29 -7.83
C ASP A 151 15.93 1.63 -6.49
N ARG A 152 16.78 0.67 -6.08
CA ARG A 152 16.61 -0.11 -4.85
C ARG A 152 15.26 -0.85 -4.77
N MET A 153 14.69 -1.27 -5.89
CA MET A 153 13.34 -1.89 -5.94
C MET A 153 13.11 -3.03 -4.91
N PHE A 154 14.13 -3.83 -4.59
CA PHE A 154 14.10 -4.98 -3.67
C PHE A 154 15.26 -4.92 -2.67
#